data_AF-A0A494RPJ8-F1
#
_entry.id   AF-A0A494RPJ8-F1
#
_cell.length_a   1.000
_cell.length_b   1.000
_cell.length_c   1.000
_cell.angle_alpha   90.00
_cell.angle_beta   90.00
_cell.angle_gamma   90.00
#
_symmetry.space_group_name_H-M   'P 1'
#
loop_
_entity.id
_entity.type
_entity.pdbx_description
1 polymer ?
#
loop_
_entity_poly.entity_id
_entity_poly.type
_entity_poly.pdbx_seq_one_letter_code
_entity_poly.pdbx_strand_id
1 'polypeptide(L)'
;MTLHKPATAIGVAVAILASAAFLKFAGQSGLIDGDAGTRAVMAASGLVLAAIGNGVPKQLKRARSSLAAERRVQAALRRVGWAVTLAGVVIGALWVTAPESWARPLSLTVLGAAFLVAVQAILACKASVPDASDAPAGR
;
A
#
# COMPACT_ATOMS: atom_id res chain seq x y z
N MET A 1 -3.28 22.68 13.51
CA MET A 1 -3.17 21.70 12.40
C MET A 1 -3.15 20.31 13.02
N THR A 2 -4.19 19.52 12.76
CA THR A 2 -4.81 18.53 13.68
C THR A 2 -3.92 17.37 14.15
N LEU A 3 -3.72 17.30 15.47
CA LEU A 3 -3.00 16.30 16.26
C LEU A 3 -3.76 14.95 16.42
N HIS A 4 -4.83 14.71 15.66
CA HIS A 4 -5.68 13.52 15.78
C HIS A 4 -5.21 12.29 14.96
N LYS A 5 -4.16 12.43 14.14
CA LYS A 5 -3.74 11.37 13.19
C LYS A 5 -3.00 10.15 13.80
N PRO A 6 -2.20 10.26 14.89
CA PRO A 6 -1.48 9.08 15.39
C PRO A 6 -2.38 8.14 16.18
N ALA A 7 -3.35 8.68 16.94
CA ALA A 7 -4.25 7.88 17.78
C ALA A 7 -5.13 6.93 16.95
N THR A 8 -5.64 7.38 15.80
CA THR A 8 -6.40 6.53 14.87
C THR A 8 -5.55 5.44 14.22
N ALA A 9 -4.31 5.75 13.84
CA ALA A 9 -3.41 4.77 13.22
C ALA A 9 -2.98 3.68 14.23
N ILE A 10 -2.67 4.09 15.46
CA ILE A 10 -2.37 3.18 16.56
C ILE A 10 -3.59 2.34 16.92
N GLY A 11 -4.78 2.95 16.99
CA GLY A 11 -6.03 2.24 17.28
C GLY A 11 -6.33 1.15 16.24
N VAL A 12 -6.16 1.45 14.95
CA VAL A 12 -6.33 0.46 13.87
C VAL A 12 -5.28 -0.65 13.97
N ALA A 13 -4.01 -0.31 14.21
CA ALA A 13 -2.95 -1.31 14.38
C ALA A 13 -3.22 -2.23 15.58
N VAL A 14 -3.62 -1.67 16.72
CA VAL A 14 -3.98 -2.44 17.93
C VAL A 14 -5.18 -3.35 17.65
N ALA A 15 -6.22 -2.85 16.97
CA ALA A 15 -7.39 -3.64 16.63
C ALA A 15 -7.04 -4.83 15.71
N ILE A 16 -6.16 -4.62 14.72
CA ILE A 16 -5.70 -5.70 13.82
C ILE A 16 -4.88 -6.72 14.59
N LEU A 17 -3.93 -6.28 15.42
CA LEU A 17 -3.09 -7.17 16.23
C LEU A 17 -3.91 -7.96 17.25
N ALA A 18 -4.89 -7.32 17.90
CA ALA A 18 -5.80 -7.97 18.83
C ALA A 18 -6.68 -9.01 18.11
N SER A 19 -7.20 -8.68 16.92
CA SER A 19 -7.98 -9.61 16.10
C SER A 19 -7.12 -10.81 15.69
N ALA A 20 -5.89 -10.58 15.22
CA ALA A 20 -4.96 -11.63 14.84
C ALA A 20 -4.61 -12.53 16.03
N ALA A 21 -4.36 -11.96 17.21
CA ALA A 21 -4.08 -12.71 18.43
C ALA A 21 -5.30 -13.56 18.87
N PHE A 22 -6.50 -13.00 18.79
CA PHE A 22 -7.75 -13.70 19.11
C PHE A 22 -7.99 -14.87 18.14
N LEU A 23 -7.86 -14.64 16.83
CA LEU A 23 -7.99 -15.68 15.80
C LEU A 23 -6.95 -16.79 15.98
N LYS A 24 -5.71 -16.45 16.33
CA LYS A 24 -4.68 -17.44 16.64
C LYS A 24 -5.04 -18.28 17.88
N PHE A 25 -5.51 -17.64 18.95
CA PHE A 25 -5.94 -18.33 20.16
C PHE A 25 -7.14 -19.26 19.88
N ALA A 26 -8.13 -18.78 19.13
CA ALA A 26 -9.30 -19.57 18.75
C ALA A 26 -8.94 -20.77 17.84
N GLY A 27 -7.92 -20.63 16.97
CA GLY A 27 -7.38 -21.76 16.22
C GLY A 27 -6.67 -22.78 17.11
N GLN A 28 -5.86 -22.33 18.07
CA GLN A 28 -5.15 -23.21 19.02
C GLN A 28 -6.08 -23.94 19.98
N SER A 29 -7.24 -23.36 20.31
CA SER A 29 -8.26 -24.00 21.16
C SER A 29 -9.22 -24.91 20.39
N GLY A 30 -9.03 -25.08 19.08
CA GLY A 30 -9.91 -25.89 18.23
C GLY A 30 -11.29 -25.27 17.99
N LEU A 31 -11.49 -23.99 18.35
CA LEU A 31 -12.74 -23.26 18.10
C LEU A 31 -12.95 -22.93 16.62
N ILE A 32 -11.86 -22.85 15.85
CA ILE A 32 -11.87 -22.61 14.41
C ILE A 32 -10.80 -23.47 13.74
N ASP A 33 -11.10 -23.86 12.50
CA ASP A 33 -10.20 -24.65 11.68
C ASP A 33 -8.86 -23.92 11.48
N GLY A 34 -7.75 -24.66 11.43
CA GLY A 34 -6.39 -24.10 11.54
C GLY A 34 -6.04 -23.06 10.47
N ASP A 35 -6.69 -23.13 9.31
CA ASP A 35 -6.52 -22.21 8.19
C ASP A 35 -7.31 -20.89 8.37
N ALA A 36 -8.42 -20.90 9.12
CA ALA A 36 -9.30 -19.73 9.27
C ALA A 36 -8.57 -18.50 9.85
N GLY A 37 -7.61 -18.73 10.78
CA GLY A 37 -6.79 -17.68 11.36
C GLY A 37 -5.89 -16.99 10.31
N THR A 38 -5.19 -17.77 9.50
CA THR A 38 -4.32 -17.26 8.43
C THR A 38 -5.12 -16.46 7.41
N ARG A 39 -6.27 -17.00 6.97
CA ARG A 39 -7.15 -16.34 6.00
C ARG A 39 -7.64 -14.99 6.51
N ALA A 40 -8.08 -14.92 7.76
CA ALA A 40 -8.55 -13.67 8.36
C ALA A 40 -7.44 -12.61 8.46
N VAL A 41 -6.23 -13.00 8.90
CA VAL A 41 -5.08 -12.08 9.01
C VAL A 41 -4.65 -11.56 7.64
N MET A 42 -4.60 -12.43 6.63
CA MET A 42 -4.21 -12.03 5.28
C MET A 42 -5.28 -11.16 4.61
N ALA A 43 -6.56 -11.46 4.83
CA ALA A 43 -7.66 -10.62 4.37
C ALA A 43 -7.59 -9.21 4.98
N ALA A 44 -7.40 -9.12 6.31
CA ALA A 44 -7.21 -7.86 7.02
C ALA A 44 -5.98 -7.10 6.52
N SER A 45 -4.86 -7.81 6.27
CA SER A 45 -3.63 -7.21 5.74
C SER A 45 -3.84 -6.62 4.34
N GLY A 46 -4.62 -7.28 3.48
CA GLY A 46 -5.02 -6.73 2.18
C GLY A 46 -5.80 -5.43 2.33
N LEU A 47 -6.76 -5.36 3.26
CA LEU A 47 -7.52 -4.13 3.53
C LEU A 47 -6.66 -3.00 4.09
N VAL A 48 -5.69 -3.31 4.96
CA VAL A 48 -4.71 -2.34 5.47
C VAL A 48 -3.90 -1.75 4.31
N LEU A 49 -3.40 -2.62 3.43
CA LEU A 49 -2.67 -2.19 2.23
C LEU A 49 -3.54 -1.30 1.34
N ALA A 50 -4.83 -1.66 1.19
CA ALA A 50 -5.78 -0.90 0.42
C ALA A 50 -5.96 0.53 0.96
N ALA A 51 -6.12 0.64 2.28
CA ALA A 51 -6.27 1.91 2.99
C ALA A 51 -5.00 2.77 2.91
N ILE A 52 -3.82 2.17 3.08
CA ILE A 52 -2.53 2.86 2.95
C ILE A 52 -2.37 3.42 1.54
N GLY A 53 -2.60 2.60 0.51
CA GLY A 53 -2.52 3.02 -0.91
C GLY A 53 -3.40 4.24 -1.20
N ASN A 54 -4.62 4.26 -0.67
CA ASN A 54 -5.57 5.36 -0.88
C ASN A 54 -5.15 6.65 -0.15
N GLY A 55 -4.30 6.51 0.87
CA GLY A 55 -3.70 7.63 1.60
C GLY A 55 -2.50 8.26 0.89
N VAL A 56 -1.75 7.51 0.07
CA VAL A 56 -0.49 7.96 -0.57
C VAL A 56 -0.64 9.28 -1.36
N PRO A 57 -1.68 9.48 -2.21
CA PRO A 57 -1.79 10.68 -3.03
C PRO A 57 -1.98 11.97 -2.22
N LYS A 58 -2.34 11.85 -0.94
CA LYS A 58 -2.64 12.94 -0.02
C LYS A 58 -1.41 13.42 0.77
N GLN A 59 -0.22 12.87 0.48
CA GLN A 59 1.00 13.12 1.25
C GLN A 59 1.99 14.12 0.62
N LEU A 60 1.54 14.99 -0.29
CA LEU A 60 2.38 16.10 -0.77
C LEU A 60 2.70 17.04 0.40
N LYS A 61 3.90 16.88 0.97
CA LYS A 61 4.37 17.62 2.14
C LYS A 61 5.42 18.68 1.85
N ARG A 62 5.99 18.72 0.63
CA ARG A 62 7.04 19.70 0.26
C ARG A 62 6.65 20.47 -0.99
N ALA A 63 6.75 21.79 -0.89
CA ALA A 63 6.74 22.68 -2.04
C ALA A 63 7.90 22.29 -2.97
N ARG A 64 7.58 21.94 -4.22
CA ARG A 64 8.58 21.74 -5.28
C ARG A 64 8.89 23.10 -5.90
N SER A 65 10.09 23.21 -6.48
CA SER A 65 10.56 24.44 -7.15
C SER A 65 9.71 24.87 -8.35
N SER A 66 8.86 24.00 -8.89
CA SER A 66 7.93 24.35 -9.98
C SER A 66 6.60 23.59 -9.90
N LEU A 67 5.53 24.24 -10.37
CA LEU A 67 4.19 23.66 -10.51
C LEU A 67 4.19 22.42 -11.43
N ALA A 68 5.04 22.41 -12.46
CA ALA A 68 5.18 21.27 -13.36
C ALA A 68 5.76 20.04 -12.63
N ALA A 69 6.79 20.24 -11.80
CA ALA A 69 7.38 19.16 -11.01
C ALA A 69 6.39 18.62 -9.95
N GLU A 70 5.60 19.50 -9.33
CA GLU A 70 4.57 19.11 -8.37
C GLU A 70 3.48 18.23 -9.01
N ARG A 71 2.95 18.65 -10.17
CA ARG A 71 1.94 17.88 -10.91
C ARG A 71 2.43 16.49 -11.29
N ARG A 72 3.70 16.35 -11.70
CA ARG A 72 4.31 15.05 -12.05
C ARG A 72 4.41 14.13 -10.84
N VAL A 73 4.90 14.65 -9.71
CA VAL A 73 4.99 13.90 -8.46
C VAL A 73 3.60 13.48 -7.99
N GLN A 74 2.61 14.37 -8.04
CA GLN A 74 1.24 14.03 -7.67
C GLN A 74 0.65 12.95 -8.58
N ALA A 75 0.90 13.01 -9.89
CA ALA A 75 0.47 11.98 -10.83
C ALA A 75 1.15 10.62 -10.56
N ALA A 76 2.45 10.63 -10.23
CA ALA A 76 3.17 9.42 -9.85
C ALA A 76 2.62 8.83 -8.53
N LEU A 77 2.43 9.65 -7.49
CA LEU A 77 1.86 9.22 -6.21
C LEU A 77 0.43 8.69 -6.36
N ARG A 78 -0.38 9.26 -7.25
CA ARG A 78 -1.71 8.74 -7.60
C ARG A 78 -1.63 7.35 -8.23
N ARG A 79 -0.73 7.15 -9.20
CA ARG A 79 -0.54 5.84 -9.84
C ARG A 79 -0.08 4.79 -8.84
N VAL A 80 0.93 5.10 -8.02
CA VAL A 80 1.40 4.19 -6.97
C VAL A 80 0.30 3.89 -5.95
N GLY A 81 -0.39 4.93 -5.47
CA GLY A 81 -1.46 4.79 -4.49
C GLY A 81 -2.58 3.87 -4.98
N TRP A 82 -3.07 4.08 -6.20
CA TRP A 82 -4.10 3.22 -6.79
C TRP A 82 -3.63 1.78 -7.06
N ALA A 83 -2.41 1.59 -7.53
CA ALA A 83 -1.86 0.25 -7.73
C ALA A 83 -1.81 -0.55 -6.43
N VAL A 84 -1.31 0.07 -5.35
CA VAL A 84 -1.26 -0.54 -4.02
C VAL A 84 -2.68 -0.75 -3.46
N THR A 85 -3.60 0.19 -3.71
CA THR A 85 -5.00 0.03 -3.28
C THR A 85 -5.67 -1.18 -3.92
N LEU A 86 -5.57 -1.29 -5.24
CA LEU A 86 -6.15 -2.41 -5.98
C LEU A 86 -5.52 -3.74 -5.58
N ALA A 87 -4.19 -3.77 -5.40
CA ALA A 87 -3.50 -4.96 -4.92
C ALA A 87 -4.01 -5.40 -3.55
N GLY A 88 -4.15 -4.47 -2.60
CA GLY A 88 -4.71 -4.76 -1.28
C GLY A 88 -6.13 -5.32 -1.33
N VAL A 89 -7.01 -4.76 -2.16
CA VAL A 89 -8.38 -5.27 -2.36
C VAL A 89 -8.37 -6.67 -2.95
N VAL A 90 -7.58 -6.92 -4.00
CA VAL A 90 -7.49 -8.24 -4.64
C VAL A 90 -6.93 -9.28 -3.67
N ILE A 91 -5.85 -8.96 -2.93
CA ILE A 91 -5.29 -9.86 -1.91
C ILE A 91 -6.35 -10.16 -0.84
N GLY A 92 -7.05 -9.13 -0.35
CA GLY A 92 -8.14 -9.29 0.62
C GLY A 92 -9.23 -10.25 0.12
N ALA A 93 -9.70 -10.03 -1.10
CA ALA A 93 -10.72 -10.86 -1.74
C ALA A 93 -10.24 -12.30 -1.98
N LEU A 94 -8.99 -12.50 -2.42
CA LEU A 94 -8.40 -13.82 -2.63
C LEU A 94 -8.39 -14.64 -1.34
N TRP A 95 -7.98 -14.05 -0.22
CA TRP A 95 -7.92 -14.78 1.04
C TRP A 95 -9.30 -15.07 1.66
N VAL A 96 -10.34 -14.32 1.29
CA VAL A 96 -11.73 -14.61 1.67
C VAL A 96 -12.35 -15.69 0.78
N THR A 97 -12.06 -15.70 -0.52
CA THR A 97 -12.82 -16.47 -1.51
C THR A 97 -12.09 -17.66 -2.13
N ALA A 98 -10.75 -17.60 -2.23
CA ALA A 98 -9.96 -18.63 -2.91
C ALA A 98 -9.37 -19.66 -1.92
N PRO A 99 -9.07 -20.89 -2.40
CA PRO A 99 -8.27 -21.86 -1.65
C PRO A 99 -6.84 -21.37 -1.40
N GLU A 100 -6.22 -21.78 -0.30
CA GLU A 100 -4.87 -21.33 0.09
C GLU A 100 -3.82 -21.55 -1.01
N SER A 101 -3.89 -22.70 -1.69
CA SER A 101 -2.98 -23.08 -2.79
C SER A 101 -2.97 -22.07 -3.94
N TRP A 102 -4.06 -21.33 -4.14
CA TRP A 102 -4.18 -20.27 -5.13
C TRP A 102 -3.94 -18.89 -4.51
N ALA A 103 -4.51 -18.64 -3.33
CA ALA A 103 -4.44 -17.35 -2.67
C ALA A 103 -2.98 -16.88 -2.47
N ARG A 104 -2.09 -17.80 -2.08
CA ARG A 104 -0.69 -17.48 -1.77
C ARG A 104 0.13 -17.05 -2.99
N PRO A 105 0.26 -17.85 -4.07
CA PRO A 105 1.01 -17.43 -5.26
C PRO A 105 0.36 -16.25 -5.99
N LEU A 106 -0.98 -16.16 -6.02
CA LEU A 106 -1.66 -15.02 -6.64
C LEU A 106 -1.42 -13.73 -5.86
N SER A 107 -1.43 -13.77 -4.52
CA SER A 107 -1.12 -12.60 -3.69
C SER A 107 0.28 -12.06 -3.96
N LEU A 108 1.28 -12.94 -4.07
CA LEU A 108 2.65 -12.56 -4.43
C LEU A 108 2.74 -11.94 -5.82
N THR A 109 2.05 -12.53 -6.80
CA THR A 109 2.02 -12.03 -8.18
C THR A 109 1.39 -10.64 -8.25
N VAL A 110 0.25 -10.45 -7.59
CA VAL A 110 -0.47 -9.17 -7.54
C VAL A 110 0.37 -8.10 -6.84
N LEU A 111 0.99 -8.43 -5.71
CA LEU A 111 1.87 -7.51 -4.99
C LEU A 111 3.12 -7.15 -5.82
N GLY A 112 3.71 -8.12 -6.51
CA GLY A 112 4.82 -7.91 -7.44
C GLY A 112 4.45 -6.98 -8.59
N ALA A 113 3.28 -7.16 -9.20
CA ALA A 113 2.78 -6.27 -10.24
C ALA A 113 2.58 -4.83 -9.73
N ALA A 114 2.02 -4.66 -8.53
CA ALA A 114 1.88 -3.34 -7.90
C ALA A 114 3.25 -2.68 -7.64
N PHE A 115 4.24 -3.45 -7.19
CA PHE A 115 5.61 -2.98 -7.01
C PHE A 115 6.24 -2.52 -8.32
N LEU A 116 6.06 -3.27 -9.42
CA LEU A 116 6.54 -2.87 -10.74
C LEU A 116 5.92 -1.55 -11.21
N VAL A 117 4.61 -1.35 -10.99
CA VAL A 117 3.95 -0.07 -11.28
C VAL A 117 4.55 1.06 -10.44
N ALA A 118 4.86 0.80 -9.17
CA ALA A 118 5.50 1.79 -8.31
C ALA A 118 6.90 2.20 -8.82
N VAL A 119 7.72 1.22 -9.18
CA VAL A 119 9.05 1.45 -9.77
C VAL A 119 8.94 2.23 -11.07
N GLN A 120 8.03 1.83 -11.96
CA GLN A 120 7.79 2.51 -13.25
C GLN A 120 7.37 3.98 -13.05
N ALA A 121 6.48 4.26 -12.09
CA ALA A 121 6.06 5.62 -11.78
C ALA A 121 7.22 6.49 -11.25
N ILE A 122 8.10 5.91 -10.43
CA ILE A 122 9.29 6.60 -9.90
C ILE A 122 10.29 6.90 -11.02
N LEU A 123 10.58 5.93 -11.88
CA LEU A 123 11.50 6.09 -13.00
C LEU A 123 11.00 7.13 -14.01
N ALA A 124 9.72 7.08 -14.38
CA ALA A 124 9.10 8.07 -15.26
C ALA A 124 9.17 9.49 -14.66
N CYS A 125 9.00 9.62 -13.35
CA CYS A 125 9.13 10.89 -12.67
C CYS A 125 10.58 11.43 -12.68
N LYS A 126 11.58 10.55 -12.53
CA LYS A 126 13.01 10.93 -12.56
C LYS A 126 13.47 11.36 -13.96
N ALA A 127 13.13 10.59 -14.99
CA ALA A 127 13.51 10.88 -16.38
C ALA A 127 12.97 12.23 -16.91
N SER A 128 11.98 12.81 -16.22
CA SER A 128 11.34 14.08 -16.60
C SER A 128 11.98 15.32 -15.95
N VAL A 129 13.05 15.18 -15.16
CA VAL A 129 13.77 16.31 -14.55
C VAL A 129 15.01 16.59 -15.40
N PRO A 130 15.06 17.70 -16.17
CA PRO A 130 16.29 18.12 -16.83
C PRO A 130 17.33 18.44 -15.76
N ASP A 131 18.55 17.93 -15.91
CA ASP A 131 19.64 18.24 -14.97
C ASP A 131 19.93 19.75 -15.02
N ALA A 132 19.92 20.38 -13.85
CA ALA A 132 20.29 21.79 -13.72
C ALA A 132 21.75 22.08 -14.11
N SER A 133 22.54 21.06 -14.45
CA SER A 133 23.90 21.17 -14.98
C SER A 133 23.98 21.58 -16.46
N ASP A 134 22.86 21.59 -17.18
CA ASP A 134 22.81 22.04 -18.59
C ASP A 134 22.53 23.55 -18.72
N ALA A 135 22.59 24.31 -17.61
CA ALA A 135 22.60 25.76 -17.71
C ALA A 135 23.88 26.18 -18.47
N PRO A 136 23.78 26.81 -19.66
CA PRO A 136 24.97 27.29 -20.34
C PRO A 136 25.68 28.24 -19.39
N ALA A 137 26.95 27.97 -19.10
CA ALA A 137 27.82 28.90 -18.41
C ALA A 137 27.73 30.24 -19.14
N GLY A 138 27.05 31.20 -18.51
CA GLY A 138 26.79 32.51 -19.09
C GLY A 138 28.10 33.15 -19.51
N ARG A 139 28.17 33.50 -20.79
CA ARG A 139 29.07 34.53 -21.33
C ARG A 139 28.53 35.91 -20.96
#